data_AF-A0A7C1LX57-F1
#
_entry.id   AF-A0A7C1LX57-F1
#
_cell.length_a   1.000
_cell.length_b   1.000
_cell.length_c   1.000
_cell.angle_alpha   90.00
_cell.angle_beta   90.00
_cell.angle_gamma   90.00
#
_symmetry.space_group_name_H-M   'P 1'
#
loop_
_entity.id
_entity.type
_entity.pdbx_description
1 polymer ?
#
loop_
_entity_poly.entity_id
_entity_poly.type
_entity_poly.pdbx_seq_one_letter_code
_entity_poly.pdbx_strand_id
1 'polypeptide(L)'
;MISDILIIKDGLPLISANLTNSKNIFSQEDNLLMISGFFSALNSFSDSFEELGSISELKLSKNDLKLSFLKEPTIPSLIYLASFDGKTETISVMRFLSKVSRAFLQKYDTNQISGWNGKKGFFKPFEKEIRQLIEEEDSMNEKLYNNQVSDWLKSFDVGIEEQIKSVAETEVLNNKPKYFDYVPIFTSSEVIDPKLYLTGEISCQVFEKIDGEKNIAQITKELDLNQNKVYNICKNLIKMGFIAFD
;
A
#
# COMPACT_ATOMS: atom_id res chain seq x y z
N MET A 1 -6.05 -21.34 9.72
CA MET A 1 -7.19 -20.44 9.68
C MET A 1 -6.73 -18.98 9.72
N ILE A 2 -7.40 -18.12 8.96
CA ILE A 2 -7.22 -16.66 9.05
C ILE A 2 -7.74 -16.19 10.41
N SER A 3 -6.93 -15.43 11.13
CA SER A 3 -7.19 -15.06 12.52
C SER A 3 -7.67 -13.61 12.66
N ASP A 4 -7.06 -12.70 11.92
CA ASP A 4 -7.39 -11.28 11.94
C ASP A 4 -7.28 -10.69 10.54
N ILE A 5 -8.13 -9.70 10.26
CA ILE A 5 -8.07 -8.85 9.07
C ILE A 5 -7.94 -7.40 9.49
N LEU A 6 -7.04 -6.68 8.84
CA LEU A 6 -6.80 -5.27 9.07
C LEU A 6 -6.75 -4.53 7.74
N ILE A 7 -7.47 -3.41 7.65
CA ILE A 7 -7.40 -2.50 6.50
C ILE A 7 -6.76 -1.21 6.99
N ILE A 8 -5.68 -0.77 6.34
CA ILE A 8 -4.90 0.41 6.71
C ILE A 8 -4.95 1.41 5.57
N LYS A 9 -5.15 2.69 5.91
CA LYS A 9 -4.92 3.82 5.00
C LYS A 9 -4.03 4.85 5.69
N ASP A 10 -2.95 5.24 5.03
CA ASP A 10 -2.01 6.25 5.53
C ASP A 10 -1.48 5.96 6.95
N GLY A 11 -1.25 4.68 7.25
CA GLY A 11 -0.78 4.25 8.57
C GLY A 11 -1.85 4.26 9.67
N LEU A 12 -3.11 4.52 9.33
CA LEU A 12 -4.24 4.46 10.26
C LEU A 12 -5.13 3.24 9.97
N PRO A 13 -5.59 2.53 11.02
CA PRO A 13 -6.50 1.41 10.83
C PRO A 13 -7.89 1.93 10.45
N LEU A 14 -8.37 1.53 9.27
CA LEU A 14 -9.76 1.73 8.86
C LEU A 14 -10.69 0.72 9.54
N ILE A 15 -10.26 -0.53 9.58
CA ILE A 15 -11.01 -1.68 10.10
C ILE A 15 -10.04 -2.66 10.76
N SER A 16 -10.44 -3.22 11.89
CA SER A 16 -9.82 -4.41 12.47
C SER A 16 -10.91 -5.44 12.77
N ALA A 17 -10.85 -6.58 12.11
CA ALA A 17 -11.78 -7.69 12.33
C ALA A 17 -11.02 -8.88 12.91
N ASN A 18 -11.34 -9.22 14.16
CA ASN A 18 -10.87 -10.43 14.80
C ASN A 18 -11.87 -11.57 14.55
N LEU A 19 -11.36 -12.67 14.00
CA LEU A 19 -12.16 -13.76 13.44
C LEU A 19 -12.11 -15.02 14.30
N THR A 20 -11.25 -15.04 15.32
CA THR A 20 -11.08 -16.15 16.25
C THR A 20 -11.40 -15.71 17.66
N ASN A 21 -11.98 -16.59 18.48
CA ASN A 21 -12.28 -16.27 19.89
C ASN A 21 -11.02 -16.07 20.79
N SER A 22 -9.82 -16.08 20.21
CA SER A 22 -8.56 -15.84 20.90
C SER A 22 -8.21 -14.35 20.90
N LYS A 23 -7.72 -13.84 22.05
CA LYS A 23 -7.11 -12.52 22.12
C LYS A 23 -5.87 -12.51 21.22
N ASN A 24 -5.97 -11.85 20.07
CA ASN A 24 -4.90 -11.78 19.09
C ASN A 24 -4.17 -10.43 19.14
N ILE A 25 -3.04 -10.37 18.44
CA ILE A 25 -2.13 -9.21 18.38
C ILE A 25 -2.85 -7.92 17.96
N PHE A 26 -3.87 -8.03 17.09
CA PHE A 26 -4.64 -6.89 16.56
C PHE A 26 -5.84 -6.46 17.43
N SER A 27 -6.15 -7.20 18.49
CA SER A 27 -7.33 -6.92 19.33
C SER A 27 -7.14 -5.78 20.34
N GLN A 28 -5.90 -5.30 20.52
CA GLN A 28 -5.57 -4.19 21.41
C GLN A 28 -5.31 -2.93 20.59
N GLU A 29 -5.98 -1.82 20.94
CA GLU A 29 -5.96 -0.56 20.16
C GLU A 29 -4.54 0.03 20.05
N ASP A 30 -3.73 -0.03 21.11
CA ASP A 30 -2.35 0.45 21.10
C ASP A 30 -1.46 -0.37 20.15
N ASN A 31 -1.64 -1.70 20.12
CA ASN A 31 -0.92 -2.57 19.19
C ASN A 31 -1.38 -2.32 17.74
N LEU A 32 -2.67 -2.03 17.54
CA LEU A 32 -3.24 -1.79 16.22
C LEU A 32 -2.61 -0.57 15.53
N LEU A 33 -2.45 0.54 16.27
CA LEU A 33 -1.81 1.76 15.77
C LEU A 33 -0.32 1.56 15.48
N MET A 34 0.38 0.86 16.36
CA MET A 34 1.81 0.56 16.14
C MET A 34 2.00 -0.31 14.90
N ILE A 35 1.16 -1.32 14.73
CA ILE A 35 1.25 -2.24 13.58
C ILE A 35 0.83 -1.53 12.29
N SER A 36 -0.19 -0.68 12.33
CA SER A 36 -0.60 0.09 11.16
C SER A 36 0.49 1.06 10.70
N GLY A 37 1.13 1.74 11.64
CA GLY A 37 2.29 2.59 11.39
C GLY A 37 3.47 1.81 10.81
N PHE A 38 3.80 0.67 11.40
CA PHE A 38 4.87 -0.21 10.92
C PHE A 38 4.65 -0.66 9.47
N PHE A 39 3.47 -1.18 9.14
CA PHE A 39 3.18 -1.66 7.78
C PHE A 39 3.09 -0.52 6.77
N SER A 40 2.62 0.66 7.17
CA SER A 40 2.66 1.84 6.31
C SER A 40 4.10 2.28 6.02
N ALA A 41 4.97 2.25 7.04
CA ALA A 41 6.39 2.56 6.86
C ALA A 41 7.08 1.51 5.98
N LEU A 42 6.81 0.22 6.22
CA LEU A 42 7.35 -0.88 5.41
C LEU A 42 6.88 -0.78 3.94
N ASN A 43 5.62 -0.45 3.70
CA ASN A 43 5.09 -0.29 2.35
C ASN A 43 5.67 0.95 1.67
N SER A 44 5.80 2.07 2.39
CA SER A 44 6.49 3.27 1.87
C SER A 44 7.97 3.01 1.59
N PHE A 45 8.62 2.18 2.41
CA PHE A 45 9.99 1.73 2.21
C PHE A 45 10.09 0.85 0.97
N SER A 46 9.18 -0.12 0.79
CA SER A 46 9.13 -0.98 -0.41
C SER A 46 8.99 -0.16 -1.70
N ASP A 47 8.20 0.92 -1.68
CA ASP A 47 8.03 1.82 -2.83
C ASP A 47 9.32 2.59 -3.20
N SER A 48 10.32 2.62 -2.31
CA SER A 48 11.60 3.29 -2.53
C SER A 48 12.63 2.42 -3.26
N PHE A 49 12.31 1.16 -3.53
CA PHE A 49 13.17 0.23 -4.28
C PHE A 49 12.41 -0.32 -5.49
N GLU A 50 12.97 -0.17 -6.69
CA GLU A 50 12.35 -0.71 -7.91
C GLU A 50 12.37 -2.25 -7.97
N GLU A 51 13.26 -2.89 -7.19
CA GLU A 51 13.51 -4.34 -7.19
C GLU A 51 13.46 -4.97 -5.78
N LEU A 52 12.70 -4.40 -4.84
CA LEU A 52 12.26 -5.23 -3.71
C LEU A 52 11.16 -6.14 -4.24
N GLY A 53 11.49 -7.41 -4.46
CA GLY A 53 10.48 -8.44 -4.72
C GLY A 53 9.31 -8.32 -3.73
N SER A 54 8.11 -8.77 -4.12
CA SER A 54 6.92 -8.60 -3.30
C SER A 54 7.12 -9.25 -1.92
N ILE A 55 7.27 -8.43 -0.89
CA ILE A 55 7.18 -8.89 0.49
C ILE A 55 5.71 -9.31 0.66
N SER A 56 5.42 -10.59 0.50
CA SER A 56 4.06 -11.14 0.56
C SER A 56 3.77 -11.81 1.90
N GLU A 57 4.81 -12.09 2.69
CA GLU A 57 4.72 -12.79 3.96
C GLU A 57 5.77 -12.29 4.97
N LEU A 58 5.33 -12.08 6.22
CA LEU A 58 6.22 -11.92 7.37
C LEU A 58 5.92 -13.01 8.41
N LYS A 59 6.94 -13.76 8.81
CA LYS A 59 6.85 -14.76 9.87
C LYS A 59 7.15 -14.12 11.23
N LEU A 60 6.24 -14.26 12.20
CA LEU A 60 6.45 -13.75 13.55
C LEU A 60 7.27 -14.76 14.38
N SER A 61 8.32 -14.30 15.04
CA SER A 61 9.41 -15.14 15.58
C SER A 61 9.06 -16.02 16.79
N LYS A 62 7.86 -15.90 17.37
CA LYS A 62 7.46 -16.68 18.56
C LYS A 62 6.26 -17.61 18.38
N ASN A 63 5.49 -17.48 17.28
CA ASN A 63 4.29 -18.27 17.04
C ASN A 63 4.30 -18.77 15.59
N ASP A 64 3.55 -19.83 15.27
CA ASP A 64 3.26 -20.24 13.88
C ASP A 64 2.34 -19.23 13.15
N LEU A 65 2.28 -17.97 13.62
CA LEU A 65 1.52 -16.90 13.00
C LEU A 65 2.35 -16.27 11.88
N LYS A 66 1.71 -16.21 10.72
CA LYS A 66 2.19 -15.56 9.51
C LYS A 66 1.31 -14.35 9.24
N LEU A 67 1.89 -13.35 8.59
CA LEU A 67 1.20 -12.16 8.12
C LEU A 67 1.33 -12.08 6.62
N SER A 68 0.23 -11.90 5.91
CA SER A 68 0.20 -11.57 4.49
C SER A 68 -0.41 -10.21 4.29
N PHE A 69 0.05 -9.53 3.25
CA PHE A 69 -0.47 -8.23 2.90
C PHE A 69 -0.64 -8.03 1.41
N LEU A 70 -1.66 -7.25 1.06
CA LEU A 70 -2.03 -6.87 -0.28
C LEU A 70 -2.06 -5.35 -0.35
N LYS A 71 -1.26 -4.77 -1.24
CA LYS A 71 -1.31 -3.35 -1.56
C LYS A 71 -2.40 -3.10 -2.60
N GLU A 72 -3.22 -2.08 -2.39
CA GLU A 72 -4.16 -1.63 -3.43
C GLU A 72 -3.43 -0.78 -4.47
N PRO A 73 -3.41 -1.17 -5.76
CA PRO A 73 -2.75 -0.38 -6.80
C PRO A 73 -3.46 0.96 -7.07
N THR A 74 -4.79 1.03 -6.92
CA THR A 74 -5.57 2.21 -7.33
C THR A 74 -5.66 3.29 -6.27
N ILE A 75 -5.51 2.94 -4.99
CA ILE A 75 -5.61 3.85 -3.85
C ILE A 75 -4.27 3.87 -3.10
N PRO A 76 -3.50 4.97 -3.18
CA PRO A 76 -2.21 5.06 -2.52
C PRO A 76 -2.30 4.80 -1.03
N SER A 77 -1.34 4.02 -0.52
CA SER A 77 -1.20 3.71 0.91
C SER A 77 -2.41 2.99 1.53
N LEU A 78 -3.30 2.40 0.71
CA LEU A 78 -4.32 1.46 1.17
C LEU A 78 -3.74 0.03 1.15
N ILE A 79 -3.76 -0.62 2.31
CA ILE A 79 -3.16 -1.93 2.53
C ILE A 79 -4.17 -2.83 3.23
N TYR A 80 -4.29 -4.05 2.75
CA TYR A 80 -5.05 -5.11 3.40
C TYR A 80 -4.08 -6.12 4.03
N LEU A 81 -4.32 -6.49 5.27
CA LEU A 81 -3.48 -7.38 6.07
C LEU A 81 -4.32 -8.53 6.60
N ALA A 82 -3.73 -9.73 6.59
CA ALA A 82 -4.28 -10.91 7.24
C ALA A 82 -3.23 -11.58 8.11
N SER A 83 -3.62 -11.98 9.33
CA SER A 83 -2.88 -12.99 10.10
C SER A 83 -3.46 -14.36 9.89
N PHE A 84 -2.61 -15.38 9.88
CA PHE A 84 -3.02 -16.76 9.69
C PHE A 84 -2.02 -17.72 10.34
N ASP A 85 -2.47 -18.93 10.63
CA ASP A 85 -1.60 -19.99 11.15
C ASP A 85 -0.69 -20.61 10.08
N GLY A 86 0.36 -21.29 10.52
CA GLY A 86 1.32 -21.95 9.64
C GLY A 86 0.75 -23.09 8.80
N LYS A 87 -0.49 -23.51 9.06
CA LYS A 87 -1.19 -24.57 8.31
C LYS A 87 -1.93 -24.02 7.08
N THR A 88 -2.21 -22.72 7.04
CA THR A 88 -2.94 -22.10 5.93
C THR A 88 -1.97 -21.70 4.83
N GLU A 89 -2.31 -22.03 3.59
CA GLU A 89 -1.50 -21.67 2.43
C GLU A 89 -1.58 -20.16 2.16
N THR A 90 -0.43 -19.52 2.01
CA THR A 90 -0.29 -18.09 1.70
C THR A 90 -1.09 -17.68 0.45
N ILE A 91 -1.14 -18.54 -0.57
CA ILE A 91 -1.91 -18.29 -1.82
C ILE A 91 -3.42 -18.17 -1.52
N SER A 92 -3.95 -19.03 -0.65
CA SER A 92 -5.36 -18.98 -0.26
C SER A 92 -5.67 -17.71 0.51
N VAL A 93 -4.76 -17.27 1.40
CA VAL A 93 -4.88 -16.01 2.12
C VAL A 93 -4.84 -14.80 1.19
N MET A 94 -3.95 -14.80 0.20
CA MET A 94 -3.87 -13.72 -0.81
C MET A 94 -5.13 -13.66 -1.68
N ARG A 95 -5.72 -14.81 -2.03
CA ARG A 95 -7.00 -14.88 -2.73
C ARG A 95 -8.12 -14.27 -1.87
N PHE A 96 -8.15 -14.62 -0.59
CA PHE A 96 -9.11 -14.06 0.35
C PHE A 96 -8.96 -12.53 0.48
N LEU A 97 -7.73 -12.03 0.68
CA LEU A 97 -7.45 -10.59 0.71
C LEU A 97 -7.89 -9.86 -0.58
N SER A 98 -7.75 -10.51 -1.74
CA SER A 98 -8.22 -9.96 -3.01
C SER A 98 -9.75 -9.86 -3.07
N LYS A 99 -10.47 -10.83 -2.51
CA LYS A 99 -11.94 -10.76 -2.38
C LYS A 99 -12.36 -9.63 -1.44
N VAL A 100 -11.69 -9.52 -0.29
CA VAL A 100 -11.93 -8.44 0.68
C VAL A 100 -11.68 -7.08 0.04
N SER A 101 -10.59 -6.90 -0.70
CA SER A 101 -10.32 -5.64 -1.42
C SER A 101 -11.45 -5.28 -2.37
N ARG A 102 -11.85 -6.22 -3.24
CA ARG A 102 -12.94 -5.99 -4.20
C ARG A 102 -14.25 -5.63 -3.52
N ALA A 103 -14.63 -6.36 -2.47
CA ALA A 103 -15.86 -6.07 -1.72
C ALA A 103 -15.79 -4.70 -1.03
N PHE A 104 -14.63 -4.35 -0.47
CA PHE A 104 -14.42 -3.05 0.19
C PHE A 104 -14.57 -1.89 -0.80
N LEU A 105 -13.95 -1.99 -1.97
CA LEU A 105 -14.01 -0.97 -3.02
C LEU A 105 -15.37 -0.91 -3.75
N GLN A 106 -16.14 -2.00 -3.74
CA GLN A 106 -17.52 -1.99 -4.21
C GLN A 106 -18.46 -1.26 -3.24
N LYS A 107 -18.21 -1.38 -1.93
CA LYS A 107 -19.04 -0.75 -0.90
C LYS A 107 -18.68 0.71 -0.65
N TYR A 108 -17.39 1.04 -0.68
CA TYR A 108 -16.90 2.37 -0.43
C TYR A 108 -16.12 2.87 -1.64
N ASP A 109 -16.57 4.01 -2.18
CA ASP A 109 -15.90 4.60 -3.34
C ASP A 109 -14.54 5.22 -2.96
N THR A 110 -13.72 5.47 -3.99
CA THR A 110 -12.38 6.05 -3.84
C THR A 110 -12.38 7.39 -3.10
N ASN A 111 -13.43 8.21 -3.24
CA ASN A 111 -13.53 9.52 -2.59
C ASN A 111 -13.82 9.38 -1.11
N GLN A 112 -14.67 8.43 -0.72
CA GLN A 112 -14.96 8.11 0.68
C GLN A 112 -13.72 7.60 1.40
N ILE A 113 -12.91 6.77 0.73
CA ILE A 113 -11.68 6.23 1.31
C ILE A 113 -10.58 7.29 1.36
N SER A 114 -10.37 8.04 0.27
CA SER A 114 -9.29 9.03 0.18
C SER A 114 -9.59 10.31 0.96
N GLY A 115 -10.86 10.67 1.09
CA GLY A 115 -11.33 11.81 1.88
C GLY A 115 -11.59 11.49 3.35
N TRP A 116 -11.33 10.26 3.80
CA TRP A 116 -11.52 9.89 5.19
C TRP A 116 -10.54 10.64 6.10
N ASN A 117 -11.08 11.36 7.07
CA ASN A 117 -10.34 12.25 7.96
C ASN A 117 -10.03 11.64 9.33
N GLY A 118 -10.01 10.31 9.44
CA GLY A 118 -9.75 9.62 10.71
C GLY A 118 -10.98 9.44 11.61
N LYS A 119 -12.19 9.76 11.14
CA LYS A 119 -13.43 9.53 11.93
C LYS A 119 -13.59 8.04 12.25
N LYS A 120 -13.39 7.68 13.52
CA LYS A 120 -13.53 6.31 14.03
C LYS A 120 -14.90 5.73 13.68
N GLY A 121 -14.92 4.49 13.24
CA GLY A 121 -16.14 3.71 13.03
C GLY A 121 -16.87 3.94 11.70
N PHE A 122 -16.39 4.85 10.82
CA PHE A 122 -17.01 5.08 9.51
C PHE A 122 -17.10 3.78 8.68
N PHE A 123 -16.03 2.97 8.69
CA PHE A 123 -15.95 1.72 7.94
C PHE A 123 -16.38 0.47 8.73
N LYS A 124 -16.72 0.63 10.03
CA LYS A 124 -17.10 -0.48 10.93
C LYS A 124 -18.21 -1.40 10.39
N PRO A 125 -19.23 -0.91 9.65
CA PRO A 125 -20.25 -1.78 9.08
C PRO A 125 -19.71 -2.87 8.14
N PHE A 126 -18.49 -2.75 7.62
CA PHE A 126 -17.88 -3.75 6.74
C PHE A 126 -17.29 -4.95 7.50
N GLU A 127 -17.09 -4.87 8.82
CA GLU A 127 -16.69 -6.03 9.63
C GLU A 127 -17.66 -7.22 9.47
N LYS A 128 -18.96 -6.94 9.28
CA LYS A 128 -19.98 -7.97 9.04
C LYS A 128 -19.78 -8.68 7.70
N GLU A 129 -19.39 -7.94 6.66
CA GLU A 129 -19.14 -8.50 5.32
C GLU A 129 -17.87 -9.35 5.30
N ILE A 130 -16.81 -8.93 6.01
CA ILE A 130 -15.60 -9.76 6.18
C ILE A 130 -15.96 -11.13 6.78
N ARG A 131 -16.85 -11.18 7.77
CA ARG A 131 -17.31 -12.44 8.37
C ARG A 131 -18.09 -13.30 7.38
N GLN A 132 -18.97 -12.71 6.58
CA GLN A 132 -19.71 -13.42 5.54
C GLN A 132 -18.78 -14.02 4.48
N LEU A 133 -17.78 -13.27 4.03
CA LEU A 133 -16.80 -13.75 3.04
C LEU A 133 -16.00 -14.97 3.53
N ILE A 134 -15.76 -15.09 4.83
CA ILE A 134 -15.09 -16.25 5.43
C ILE A 134 -16.00 -17.46 5.48
N GLU A 135 -17.25 -17.28 5.92
CA GLU A 135 -18.24 -18.35 5.96
C GLU A 135 -18.50 -18.92 4.55
N GLU A 136 -18.50 -18.07 3.53
CA GLU A 136 -18.59 -18.47 2.13
C GLU A 136 -17.37 -19.30 1.67
N GLU A 137 -16.15 -18.94 2.07
CA GLU A 137 -14.94 -19.72 1.74
C GLU A 137 -14.92 -21.10 2.40
N ASP A 138 -15.29 -21.18 3.67
CA ASP A 138 -15.37 -22.46 4.39
C ASP A 138 -16.39 -23.39 3.72
N SER A 139 -17.53 -22.84 3.27
CA SER A 139 -18.57 -23.60 2.55
C SER A 139 -18.17 -24.03 1.12
N MET A 140 -17.29 -23.27 0.46
CA MET A 140 -16.77 -23.62 -0.88
C MET A 140 -15.63 -24.64 -0.80
N ASN A 141 -14.76 -24.55 0.22
CA ASN A 141 -13.65 -25.50 0.41
C ASN A 141 -14.13 -26.93 0.70
N GLU A 142 -15.29 -27.11 1.34
CA GLU A 142 -15.93 -28.44 1.46
C GLU A 142 -16.37 -29.03 0.10
N LYS A 143 -16.61 -28.19 -0.92
CA LYS A 143 -17.08 -28.61 -2.25
C LYS A 143 -15.98 -28.71 -3.31
N LEU A 144 -14.85 -28.05 -3.11
CA LEU A 144 -13.76 -27.88 -4.11
C LEU A 144 -12.55 -28.81 -3.90
N TYR A 145 -12.71 -29.95 -3.22
CA TYR A 145 -11.66 -30.97 -3.13
C TYR A 145 -11.38 -31.72 -4.44
N ASN A 146 -12.07 -31.39 -5.53
CA ASN A 146 -11.80 -31.92 -6.86
C ASN A 146 -11.78 -30.82 -7.93
N ASN A 147 -10.62 -30.68 -8.55
CA ASN A 147 -10.31 -30.09 -9.86
C ASN A 147 -9.84 -28.61 -9.96
N GLN A 148 -8.58 -28.53 -10.41
CA GLN A 148 -7.99 -27.56 -11.36
C GLN A 148 -7.84 -26.09 -10.92
N VAL A 149 -6.70 -25.80 -10.27
CA VAL A 149 -6.22 -24.41 -10.00
C VAL A 149 -4.81 -24.16 -10.57
N SER A 150 -4.30 -25.02 -11.47
CA SER A 150 -2.95 -24.84 -12.05
C SER A 150 -2.87 -23.78 -13.14
N ASP A 151 -3.97 -23.53 -13.87
CA ASP A 151 -3.91 -22.75 -15.11
C ASP A 151 -4.25 -21.27 -14.89
N TRP A 152 -4.93 -20.93 -13.79
CA TRP A 152 -5.26 -19.54 -13.44
C TRP A 152 -4.13 -18.82 -12.68
N LEU A 153 -3.26 -19.54 -11.97
CA LEU A 153 -2.12 -18.93 -11.26
C LEU A 153 -1.03 -18.45 -12.22
N LYS A 154 -0.89 -19.09 -13.39
CA LYS A 154 0.04 -18.65 -14.43
C LYS A 154 -0.36 -17.33 -15.10
N SER A 155 -1.62 -16.91 -15.01
CA SER A 155 -2.04 -15.61 -15.55
C SER A 155 -1.85 -14.45 -14.57
N PHE A 156 -1.52 -14.70 -13.30
CA PHE A 156 -1.23 -13.63 -12.31
C PHE A 156 0.24 -13.18 -12.33
N ASP A 157 1.19 -14.09 -12.54
CA ASP A 157 2.61 -13.72 -12.75
C ASP A 157 2.84 -13.09 -14.13
N VAL A 158 2.03 -13.42 -15.14
CA VAL A 158 2.17 -12.89 -16.50
C VAL A 158 1.32 -11.62 -16.72
N GLY A 159 0.32 -11.36 -15.88
CA GLY A 159 -0.66 -10.28 -16.09
C GLY A 159 -0.26 -8.90 -15.58
N ILE A 160 0.77 -8.77 -14.75
CA ILE A 160 1.17 -7.48 -14.15
C ILE A 160 2.17 -6.73 -15.06
N GLU A 161 3.02 -7.43 -15.82
CA GLU A 161 3.96 -6.78 -16.74
C GLU A 161 3.33 -6.34 -18.07
N GLU A 162 2.30 -7.03 -18.56
CA GLU A 162 1.67 -6.69 -19.86
C GLU A 162 0.52 -5.67 -19.75
N GLN A 163 -0.14 -5.53 -18.59
CA GLN A 163 -1.19 -4.50 -18.42
C GLN A 163 -0.65 -3.11 -18.06
N ILE A 164 0.61 -3.01 -17.62
CA ILE A 164 1.28 -1.71 -17.45
C ILE A 164 1.67 -1.10 -18.82
N LYS A 165 1.77 -1.91 -19.87
CA LYS A 165 2.04 -1.44 -21.25
C LYS A 165 0.81 -0.98 -22.03
N SER A 166 -0.41 -1.33 -21.63
CA SER A 166 -1.62 -1.06 -22.44
C SER A 166 -2.55 0.05 -21.93
N VAL A 167 -2.19 0.74 -20.83
CA VAL A 167 -2.87 1.98 -20.41
C VAL A 167 -2.05 3.23 -20.75
N ALA A 168 -0.84 3.05 -21.28
CA ALA A 168 -0.02 4.14 -21.79
C ALA A 168 -0.30 4.41 -23.27
N GLU A 169 -1.57 4.62 -23.68
CA GLU A 169 -1.87 5.19 -25.01
C GLU A 169 -3.35 5.55 -25.26
N THR A 170 -4.09 6.09 -24.29
CA THR A 170 -5.25 6.95 -24.66
C THR A 170 -5.71 7.82 -23.50
N GLU A 171 -5.08 8.98 -23.35
CA GLU A 171 -5.74 10.23 -22.92
C GLU A 171 -4.79 11.41 -23.17
N VAL A 172 -4.46 11.63 -24.45
CA VAL A 172 -4.05 12.96 -24.89
C VAL A 172 -5.32 13.79 -25.01
N LEU A 173 -5.66 14.52 -23.95
CA LEU A 173 -6.42 15.77 -24.02
C LEU A 173 -6.24 16.58 -22.73
N ASN A 174 -5.15 17.35 -22.72
CA ASN A 174 -5.06 18.72 -22.21
C ASN A 174 -5.28 19.07 -20.73
N ASN A 175 -5.10 18.15 -19.77
CA ASN A 175 -4.95 18.55 -18.36
C ASN A 175 -3.61 18.11 -17.80
N LYS A 176 -2.60 18.98 -17.88
CA LYS A 176 -1.37 18.82 -17.06
C LYS A 176 -1.79 18.78 -15.59
N PRO A 177 -1.42 17.74 -14.83
CA PRO A 177 -1.63 17.72 -13.39
C PRO A 177 -0.99 18.94 -12.73
N LYS A 178 -1.71 19.61 -11.83
CA LYS A 178 -1.29 20.89 -11.22
C LYS A 178 0.07 20.84 -10.51
N TYR A 179 0.49 19.66 -10.06
CA TYR A 179 1.77 19.49 -9.36
C TYR A 179 3.01 19.64 -10.26
N PHE A 180 2.84 19.76 -11.58
CA PHE A 180 3.95 19.91 -12.52
C PHE A 180 4.71 21.23 -12.30
N ASP A 181 4.00 22.25 -11.85
CA ASP A 181 4.50 23.61 -11.69
C ASP A 181 4.97 23.89 -10.26
N TYR A 182 4.84 22.93 -9.33
CA TYR A 182 5.27 23.12 -7.94
C TYR A 182 6.78 23.26 -7.85
N VAL A 183 7.22 24.23 -7.04
CA VAL A 183 8.63 24.51 -6.81
C VAL A 183 9.00 23.99 -5.41
N PRO A 184 9.79 22.92 -5.30
CA PRO A 184 10.33 22.50 -4.01
C PRO A 184 11.34 23.52 -3.48
N ILE A 185 11.19 23.93 -2.22
CA ILE A 185 12.07 24.88 -1.52
C ILE A 185 12.49 24.27 -0.18
N PHE A 186 13.76 24.40 0.21
CA PHE A 186 14.23 23.96 1.53
C PHE A 186 13.57 24.76 2.66
N THR A 187 13.09 24.05 3.67
CA THR A 187 12.49 24.64 4.87
C THR A 187 13.54 25.13 5.88
N SER A 188 14.77 24.61 5.80
CA SER A 188 15.89 24.98 6.65
C SER A 188 17.03 25.62 5.86
N SER A 189 17.70 26.60 6.47
CA SER A 189 18.93 27.20 5.93
C SER A 189 20.20 26.37 6.18
N GLU A 190 20.08 25.24 6.89
CA GLU A 190 21.20 24.35 7.18
C GLU A 190 21.53 23.46 5.98
N VAL A 191 22.82 23.23 5.74
CA VAL A 191 23.27 22.34 4.67
C VAL A 191 23.09 20.90 5.14
N ILE A 192 22.14 20.19 4.53
CA ILE A 192 21.81 18.80 4.85
C ILE A 192 22.53 17.88 3.86
N ASP A 193 23.28 16.90 4.36
CA ASP A 193 23.82 15.82 3.53
C ASP A 193 22.72 14.78 3.25
N PRO A 194 22.21 14.66 2.00
CA PRO A 194 21.15 13.73 1.68
C PRO A 194 21.53 12.28 1.96
N LYS A 195 22.81 11.90 1.91
CA LYS A 195 23.26 10.51 2.11
C LYS A 195 23.09 10.02 3.55
N LEU A 196 22.95 10.94 4.50
CA LEU A 196 22.70 10.60 5.91
C LEU A 196 21.22 10.27 6.17
N TYR A 197 20.32 10.69 5.28
CA TYR A 197 18.86 10.60 5.49
C TYR A 197 18.12 9.84 4.39
N LEU A 198 18.72 9.73 3.20
CA LEU A 198 18.13 9.10 2.01
C LEU A 198 18.99 7.91 1.59
N THR A 199 18.35 6.76 1.37
CA THR A 199 19.01 5.52 0.96
C THR A 199 18.91 5.26 -0.54
N GLY A 200 18.02 5.97 -1.25
CA GLY A 200 17.84 5.83 -2.70
C GLY A 200 18.69 6.82 -3.48
N GLU A 201 19.53 6.33 -4.40
CA GLU A 201 20.43 7.16 -5.22
C GLU A 201 19.64 8.22 -6.02
N ILE A 202 18.48 7.84 -6.57
CA ILE A 202 17.58 8.75 -7.28
C ILE A 202 17.00 9.81 -6.33
N SER A 203 16.69 9.45 -5.09
CA SER A 203 16.21 10.41 -4.09
C SER A 203 17.28 11.42 -3.70
N CYS A 204 18.54 10.98 -3.58
CA CYS A 204 19.68 11.87 -3.36
C CYS A 204 19.86 12.82 -4.56
N GLN A 205 19.79 12.30 -5.79
CA GLN A 205 19.90 13.12 -7.00
C GLN A 205 18.78 14.16 -7.10
N VAL A 206 17.53 13.79 -6.79
CA VAL A 206 16.42 14.75 -6.75
C VAL A 206 16.65 15.80 -5.67
N PHE A 207 17.09 15.40 -4.47
CA PHE A 207 17.40 16.32 -3.37
C PHE A 207 18.48 17.34 -3.73
N GLU A 208 19.57 16.89 -4.39
CA GLU A 208 20.68 17.74 -4.85
C GLU A 208 20.26 18.73 -5.96
N LYS A 209 19.14 18.48 -6.65
CA LYS A 209 18.61 19.34 -7.71
C LYS A 209 17.57 20.35 -7.23
N ILE A 210 17.16 20.28 -5.97
CA ILE A 210 16.27 21.27 -5.36
C ILE A 210 17.10 22.52 -5.06
N ASP A 211 16.72 23.63 -5.68
CA ASP A 211 17.37 24.94 -5.52
C ASP A 211 16.39 26.05 -5.16
N GLY A 212 15.09 25.75 -5.08
CA GLY A 212 14.02 26.72 -4.84
C GLY A 212 13.61 27.55 -6.06
N GLU A 213 14.17 27.28 -7.24
CA GLU A 213 13.81 27.94 -8.49
C GLU A 213 13.21 26.96 -9.51
N LYS A 214 13.70 25.72 -9.52
CA LYS A 214 13.26 24.69 -10.46
C LYS A 214 11.97 24.02 -10.01
N ASN A 215 10.98 24.00 -10.89
CA ASN A 215 9.78 23.20 -10.68
C ASN A 215 10.01 21.70 -10.96
N ILE A 216 9.05 20.87 -10.55
CA ILE A 216 9.10 19.42 -10.73
C ILE A 216 9.32 19.02 -12.19
N ALA A 217 8.72 19.73 -13.15
CA ALA A 217 8.92 19.43 -14.56
C ALA A 217 10.37 19.68 -15.04
N GLN A 218 11.00 20.74 -14.54
CA GLN A 218 12.40 21.08 -14.83
C GLN A 218 13.36 20.07 -14.21
N ILE A 219 13.18 19.72 -12.93
CA ILE A 219 13.98 18.70 -12.23
C ILE A 219 13.86 17.35 -12.96
N THR A 220 12.65 17.00 -13.39
CA THR A 220 12.43 15.75 -14.09
C THR A 220 13.16 15.70 -15.42
N LYS A 221 13.11 16.78 -16.20
CA LYS A 221 13.79 16.87 -17.49
C LYS A 221 15.31 16.81 -17.34
N GLU A 222 15.85 17.36 -16.25
CA GLU A 222 17.29 17.35 -15.99
C GLU A 222 17.81 15.96 -15.58
N LEU A 223 16.99 15.17 -14.89
CA LEU A 223 17.36 13.84 -14.39
C LEU A 223 16.91 12.69 -15.30
N ASP A 224 16.21 12.97 -16.40
CA ASP A 224 15.60 11.97 -17.30
C ASP A 224 14.73 10.94 -16.55
N LEU A 225 13.93 11.42 -15.60
CA LEU A 225 13.08 10.59 -14.74
C LEU A 225 11.60 10.66 -15.13
N ASN A 226 10.77 9.84 -14.49
CA ASN A 226 9.33 10.01 -14.53
C ASN A 226 8.89 11.15 -13.59
N GLN A 227 8.05 12.07 -14.07
CA GLN A 227 7.56 13.23 -13.29
C GLN A 227 6.82 12.84 -12.01
N ASN A 228 6.05 11.75 -12.04
CA ASN A 228 5.37 11.21 -10.86
C ASN A 228 6.38 10.74 -9.82
N LYS A 229 7.51 10.17 -10.26
CA LYS A 229 8.60 9.72 -9.38
C LYS A 229 9.25 10.91 -8.66
N VAL A 230 9.56 11.99 -9.38
CA VAL A 230 10.12 13.22 -8.78
C VAL A 230 9.13 13.86 -7.80
N TYR A 231 7.84 13.92 -8.13
CA TYR A 231 6.81 14.43 -7.24
C TYR A 231 6.65 13.61 -5.96
N ASN A 232 6.66 12.28 -6.05
CA ASN A 232 6.56 11.42 -4.88
C ASN A 232 7.79 11.52 -3.97
N ILE A 233 8.98 11.66 -4.55
CA ILE A 233 10.21 11.95 -3.80
C ILE A 233 10.07 13.28 -3.05
N CYS A 234 9.64 14.35 -3.74
CA CYS A 234 9.42 15.64 -3.10
C CYS A 234 8.38 15.56 -1.97
N LYS A 235 7.28 14.83 -2.15
CA LYS A 235 6.30 14.59 -1.07
C LYS A 235 6.90 13.90 0.14
N ASN A 236 7.80 12.95 -0.06
CA ASN A 236 8.47 12.28 1.05
C ASN A 236 9.44 13.23 1.77
N LEU A 237 10.18 14.05 1.03
CA LEU A 237 11.04 15.09 1.60
C LEU A 237 10.24 16.13 2.41
N ILE A 238 9.03 16.48 1.97
CA ILE A 238 8.11 17.33 2.74
C ILE A 238 7.70 16.66 4.04
N LYS A 239 7.33 15.36 4.01
CA LYS A 239 6.98 14.61 5.23
C LYS A 239 8.14 14.51 6.21
N MET A 240 9.37 14.44 5.70
CA MET A 240 10.59 14.47 6.51
C MET A 240 10.95 15.88 7.01
N GLY A 241 10.21 16.90 6.56
CA GLY A 241 10.40 18.29 6.98
C GLY A 241 11.58 19.00 6.31
N PHE A 242 12.15 18.44 5.24
CA PHE A 242 13.31 19.02 4.55
C PHE A 242 12.94 20.11 3.56
N ILE A 243 11.79 19.98 2.91
CA ILE A 243 11.34 20.92 1.88
C ILE A 243 9.84 21.23 2.04
N ALA A 244 9.38 22.26 1.34
CA ALA A 244 7.98 22.60 1.13
C ALA A 244 7.75 22.88 -0.37
N PHE A 245 6.50 22.89 -0.81
CA PHE A 245 6.15 23.47 -2.12
C PHE A 245 5.72 24.91 -1.94
N ASP A 246 6.19 25.76 -2.84
CA ASP A 246 5.61 27.09 -3.11
C ASP A 246 4.43 26.96 -4.09
#